data_AF-A0A3C1HXK3-F1
#
_entry.id   AF-A0A3C1HXK3-F1
#
_cell.length_a   1.000
_cell.length_b   1.000
_cell.length_c   1.000
_cell.angle_alpha   90.00
_cell.angle_beta   90.00
_cell.angle_gamma   90.00
#
_symmetry.space_group_name_H-M   'P 1'
#
loop_
_entity.id
_entity.type
_entity.pdbx_description
1 polymer ?
#
loop_
_entity_poly.entity_id
_entity_poly.type
_entity_poly.pdbx_seq_one_letter_code
_entity_poly.pdbx_strand_id
1 'polypeptide(L)'
;MADYTNDYVLQSKIIGTRATIKGLADYHISDAIALVDREAGVHQLSGHYASIVPLAVFFSHKYPSYLANIKNRTSLRNGMGETSGLGYQEARNSEIWSPIKDAMADFKAIYGTDIITKNSNGDPKTVNDILNYLSEKYSGNLKTGGGGDTVFKRTLKILGHIFY
;
A
#
# COMPACT_ATOMS: atom_id res chain seq x y z
N MET A 1 -7.77 -20.04 -5.58
CA MET A 1 -8.24 -19.19 -4.47
C MET A 1 -7.69 -19.75 -3.17
N ALA A 2 -6.67 -19.09 -2.63
CA ALA A 2 -6.18 -19.30 -1.28
C ALA A 2 -6.78 -18.25 -0.33
N ASP A 3 -6.97 -18.62 0.94
CA ASP A 3 -7.41 -17.71 2.00
C ASP A 3 -6.29 -17.52 3.01
N TYR A 4 -5.76 -16.30 3.06
CA TYR A 4 -4.66 -15.90 3.94
C TYR A 4 -5.14 -15.16 5.20
N THR A 5 -6.44 -15.13 5.48
CA THR A 5 -6.98 -14.48 6.70
C THR A 5 -6.54 -15.19 7.98
N ASN A 6 -6.13 -16.46 7.88
CA ASN A 6 -5.55 -17.24 8.97
C ASN A 6 -4.06 -17.57 8.76
N ASP A 7 -3.40 -17.01 7.73
CA ASP A 7 -1.96 -17.16 7.56
C ASP A 7 -1.23 -16.32 8.62
N TYR A 8 -0.73 -16.98 9.66
CA TYR A 8 -0.10 -16.31 10.80
C TYR A 8 1.08 -15.43 10.41
N VAL A 9 1.85 -15.80 9.37
CA VAL A 9 3.01 -15.03 8.93
C VAL A 9 2.54 -13.75 8.23
N LEU A 10 1.59 -13.86 7.30
CA LEU A 10 1.05 -12.70 6.61
C LEU A 10 0.32 -11.76 7.58
N GLN A 11 -0.54 -12.29 8.44
CA GLN A 11 -1.31 -11.48 9.39
C GLN A 11 -0.40 -10.78 10.40
N SER A 12 0.66 -11.44 10.88
CA SER A 12 1.66 -10.81 11.75
C SER A 12 2.40 -9.67 11.06
N LYS A 13 2.75 -9.82 9.76
CA LYS A 13 3.33 -8.73 8.97
C LYS A 13 2.36 -7.56 8.79
N ILE A 14 1.07 -7.83 8.57
CA ILE A 14 0.03 -6.79 8.46
C ILE A 14 -0.09 -6.02 9.77
N ILE A 15 -0.23 -6.72 10.90
CA ILE A 15 -0.34 -6.12 12.24
C ILE A 15 0.92 -5.30 12.56
N GLY A 16 2.11 -5.87 12.36
CA GLY A 16 3.39 -5.19 12.58
C GLY A 16 3.56 -3.97 11.70
N THR A 17 3.12 -4.03 10.44
CA THR A 17 3.14 -2.87 9.52
C THR A 17 2.27 -1.74 10.05
N ARG A 18 1.03 -2.04 10.47
CA ARG A 18 0.12 -1.02 11.04
C ARG A 18 0.69 -0.40 12.31
N ALA A 19 1.23 -1.23 13.21
CA ALA A 19 1.88 -0.76 14.43
C ALA A 19 3.08 0.16 14.12
N THR A 20 3.89 -0.20 13.11
CA THR A 20 5.03 0.62 12.71
C THR A 20 4.60 1.93 12.06
N ILE A 21 3.56 1.94 11.23
CA ILE A 21 2.98 3.17 10.68
C ILE A 21 2.54 4.10 11.83
N LYS A 22 1.84 3.56 12.84
CA LYS A 22 1.44 4.35 14.01
C LYS A 22 2.65 4.92 14.75
N GLY A 23 3.66 4.10 15.05
CA GLY A 23 4.87 4.57 15.71
C GLY A 23 5.62 5.65 14.91
N LEU A 24 5.77 5.48 13.59
CA LEU A 24 6.38 6.49 12.73
C LEU A 24 5.57 7.79 12.67
N ALA A 25 4.24 7.72 12.76
CA ALA A 25 3.40 8.91 12.87
C ALA A 25 3.66 9.69 14.17
N ASP A 26 3.86 8.97 15.29
CA ASP A 26 4.26 9.58 16.57
C ASP A 26 5.65 10.24 16.50
N TYR A 27 6.54 9.77 15.60
CA TYR A 27 7.82 10.42 15.27
C TYR A 27 7.74 11.48 14.16
N HIS A 28 6.53 11.94 13.82
CA HIS A 28 6.28 12.98 12.83
C HIS A 28 6.72 12.65 11.39
N ILE A 29 6.73 11.37 11.01
CA ILE A 29 6.94 10.98 9.61
C ILE A 29 5.66 11.30 8.81
N SER A 30 5.78 12.25 7.87
CA SER A 30 4.65 12.80 7.10
C SER A 30 3.80 11.73 6.40
N ASP A 31 4.44 10.77 5.72
CA ASP A 31 3.72 9.68 5.03
C ASP A 31 2.95 8.79 6.01
N ALA A 32 3.47 8.59 7.23
CA ALA A 32 2.85 7.78 8.26
C ALA A 32 1.67 8.50 8.93
N ILE A 33 1.82 9.79 9.27
CA ILE A 33 0.72 10.65 9.76
C ILE A 33 -0.43 10.59 8.76
N ALA A 34 -0.13 10.83 7.50
CA ALA A 34 -1.15 10.92 6.48
C ALA A 34 -1.82 9.56 6.18
N LEU A 35 -1.20 8.44 6.57
CA LEU A 35 -1.83 7.12 6.56
C LEU A 35 -2.76 6.92 7.77
N VAL A 36 -2.34 7.32 8.98
CA VAL A 36 -3.16 7.30 10.19
C VAL A 36 -4.40 8.19 10.05
N ASP A 37 -4.28 9.39 9.48
CA ASP A 37 -5.43 10.28 9.23
C ASP A 37 -6.46 9.61 8.30
N ARG A 38 -5.99 8.89 7.28
CA ARG A 38 -6.88 8.16 6.36
C ARG A 38 -7.56 6.97 7.04
N GLU A 39 -6.87 6.27 7.93
CA GLU A 39 -7.46 5.24 8.79
C GLU A 39 -8.61 5.82 9.62
N ALA A 40 -8.42 7.00 10.20
CA ALA A 40 -9.43 7.72 10.98
C ALA A 40 -10.62 8.26 10.14
N GLY A 41 -10.66 8.00 8.83
CA GLY A 41 -11.78 8.38 7.96
C GLY A 41 -11.64 9.76 7.33
N VAL A 42 -10.51 10.44 7.50
CA VAL A 42 -10.24 11.69 6.79
C VAL A 42 -10.27 11.41 5.28
N HIS A 43 -10.97 12.28 4.54
CA HIS A 43 -11.25 12.15 3.10
C HIS A 43 -12.11 10.94 2.68
N GLN A 44 -12.88 10.32 3.59
CA GLN A 44 -13.71 9.13 3.32
C GLN A 44 -12.92 7.88 2.89
N LEU A 45 -11.66 7.77 3.33
CA LEU A 45 -10.74 6.71 2.90
C LEU A 45 -10.50 5.60 3.96
N SER A 46 -11.25 5.57 5.07
CA SER A 46 -11.03 4.58 6.14
C SER A 46 -11.12 3.13 5.64
N GLY A 47 -12.10 2.83 4.79
CA GLY A 47 -12.23 1.51 4.16
C GLY A 47 -11.10 1.16 3.19
N HIS A 48 -10.47 2.18 2.58
CA HIS A 48 -9.34 2.01 1.68
C HIS A 48 -8.07 1.69 2.46
N TYR A 49 -7.81 2.38 3.58
CA TYR A 49 -6.64 2.07 4.41
C TYR A 49 -6.67 0.63 4.95
N ALA A 50 -7.79 0.22 5.54
CA ALA A 50 -7.95 -1.11 6.13
C ALA A 50 -7.76 -2.25 5.10
N SER A 51 -8.09 -1.99 3.83
CA SER A 51 -7.98 -2.97 2.74
C SER A 51 -6.63 -2.91 2.01
N ILE A 52 -6.10 -1.71 1.77
CA ILE A 52 -4.90 -1.49 0.93
C ILE A 52 -3.60 -1.78 1.68
N VAL A 53 -3.53 -1.58 3.00
CA VAL A 53 -2.34 -1.98 3.77
C VAL A 53 -2.09 -3.49 3.66
N PRO A 54 -3.09 -4.38 3.90
CA PRO A 54 -2.95 -5.81 3.60
C PRO A 54 -2.47 -6.10 2.18
N LEU A 55 -3.02 -5.41 1.17
CA LEU A 55 -2.60 -5.56 -0.22
C LEU A 55 -1.13 -5.20 -0.43
N ALA A 56 -0.65 -4.07 0.12
CA ALA A 56 0.74 -3.65 0.01
C ALA A 56 1.71 -4.61 0.71
N VAL A 57 1.33 -5.12 1.89
CA VAL A 57 2.10 -6.13 2.60
C VAL A 57 2.14 -7.43 1.81
N PHE A 58 1.01 -7.88 1.26
CA PHE A 58 0.96 -9.10 0.46
C PHE A 58 1.76 -8.98 -0.85
N PHE A 59 1.62 -7.85 -1.56
CA PHE A 59 2.41 -7.54 -2.75
C PHE A 59 3.91 -7.55 -2.45
N SER A 60 4.35 -6.83 -1.42
CA SER A 60 5.76 -6.77 -1.04
C SER A 60 6.32 -8.12 -0.57
N HIS A 61 5.48 -8.97 0.01
CA HIS A 61 5.86 -10.32 0.37
C HIS A 61 6.14 -11.20 -0.87
N LYS A 62 5.37 -11.03 -1.95
CA LYS A 62 5.57 -11.76 -3.21
C LYS A 62 6.65 -11.14 -4.10
N TYR A 63 6.84 -9.83 -4.03
CA TYR A 63 7.82 -9.11 -4.84
C TYR A 63 8.76 -8.22 -4.00
N PRO A 64 9.61 -8.82 -3.16
CA PRO A 64 10.48 -8.07 -2.25
C PRO A 64 11.52 -7.19 -2.94
N SER A 65 11.94 -7.53 -4.17
CA SER A 65 12.94 -6.76 -4.92
C SER A 65 12.51 -5.32 -5.22
N TYR A 66 11.21 -5.05 -5.36
CA TYR A 66 10.71 -3.69 -5.57
C TYR A 66 10.87 -2.80 -4.33
N LEU A 67 10.85 -3.38 -3.13
CA LEU A 67 11.07 -2.62 -1.89
C LEU A 67 12.49 -2.05 -1.81
N ALA A 68 13.49 -2.82 -2.23
CA ALA A 68 14.88 -2.33 -2.27
C ALA A 68 15.04 -1.14 -3.24
N ASN A 69 14.40 -1.19 -4.42
CA ASN A 69 14.40 -0.06 -5.37
C ASN A 69 13.73 1.18 -4.78
N ILE A 70 12.60 1.01 -4.07
CA ILE A 70 11.93 2.12 -3.40
C ILE A 70 12.82 2.73 -2.31
N LYS A 71 13.43 1.91 -1.46
CA LYS A 71 14.33 2.36 -0.38
C LYS A 71 15.48 3.21 -0.93
N ASN A 72 16.11 2.75 -2.01
CA ASN A 72 17.27 3.43 -2.61
C ASN A 72 16.93 4.76 -3.31
N ARG A 73 15.65 5.01 -3.60
CA ARG A 73 15.19 6.15 -4.42
C ARG A 73 14.19 7.06 -3.73
N THR A 74 13.87 6.78 -2.47
CA THR A 74 12.94 7.58 -1.67
C THR A 74 13.54 7.84 -0.30
N SER A 75 13.00 8.84 0.41
CA SER A 75 13.36 9.11 1.80
C SER A 75 12.13 9.27 2.66
N LEU A 76 12.10 8.67 3.86
CA LEU A 76 11.03 8.89 4.83
C LEU A 76 10.88 10.36 5.26
N ARG A 77 11.90 11.20 5.03
CA ARG A 77 11.82 12.64 5.31
C ARG A 77 10.96 13.41 4.30
N ASN A 78 10.73 12.85 3.11
CA ASN A 78 10.05 13.53 2.00
C ASN A 78 8.60 13.05 1.92
N GLY A 79 7.62 13.83 2.38
CA GLY A 79 6.20 13.41 2.35
C GLY A 79 5.62 13.31 0.93
N MET A 80 5.06 12.16 0.56
CA MET A 80 4.37 11.96 -0.72
C MET A 80 2.99 12.61 -0.67
N GLY A 81 2.84 13.85 -1.10
CA GLY A 81 1.53 14.54 -1.11
C GLY A 81 1.61 16.05 -1.28
N GLU A 82 2.79 16.62 -1.12
CA GLU A 82 3.05 18.03 -1.44
C GLU A 82 2.79 18.29 -2.93
N THR A 83 2.34 19.49 -3.31
CA THR A 83 2.13 19.86 -4.73
C THR A 83 3.43 20.26 -5.43
N SER A 84 4.53 20.36 -4.68
CA SER A 84 5.88 20.64 -5.11
C SER A 84 6.87 19.91 -4.19
N GLY A 85 8.19 19.99 -4.45
CA GLY A 85 9.21 19.40 -3.58
C GLY A 85 9.59 17.94 -3.87
N LEU A 86 10.53 17.41 -3.08
CA LEU A 86 11.13 16.09 -3.31
C LEU A 86 10.11 14.95 -3.14
N GLY A 87 9.21 15.04 -2.18
CA GLY A 87 8.17 14.03 -1.97
C GLY A 87 7.16 13.93 -3.12
N TYR A 88 6.83 15.08 -3.75
CA TYR A 88 6.04 15.11 -4.98
C TYR A 88 6.76 14.41 -6.14
N GLN A 89 8.06 14.67 -6.29
CA GLN A 89 8.90 14.04 -7.32
C GLN A 89 9.00 12.53 -7.09
N GLU A 90 9.26 12.09 -5.86
CA GLU A 90 9.26 10.67 -5.49
C GLU A 90 7.94 10.01 -5.84
N ALA A 91 6.80 10.61 -5.51
CA ALA A 91 5.47 10.07 -5.77
C ALA A 91 5.14 9.91 -7.28
N ARG A 92 5.84 10.65 -8.14
CA ARG A 92 5.66 10.67 -9.60
C ARG A 92 6.80 10.01 -10.38
N ASN A 93 7.88 9.63 -9.72
CA ASN A 93 9.05 9.06 -10.37
C ASN A 93 8.73 7.73 -11.07
N SER A 94 8.84 7.71 -12.40
CA SER A 94 8.57 6.54 -13.22
C SER A 94 9.53 5.39 -12.97
N GLU A 95 10.79 5.67 -12.62
CA GLU A 95 11.79 4.63 -12.32
C GLU A 95 11.47 3.86 -11.03
N ILE A 96 10.70 4.46 -10.13
CA ILE A 96 10.21 3.81 -8.91
C ILE A 96 8.92 3.05 -9.22
N TRP A 97 7.95 3.73 -9.84
CA TRP A 97 6.58 3.24 -9.87
C TRP A 97 6.18 2.45 -11.11
N SER A 98 6.82 2.64 -12.27
CA SER A 98 6.46 1.89 -13.48
C SER A 98 6.67 0.37 -13.31
N PRO A 99 7.81 -0.11 -12.78
CA PRO A 99 7.98 -1.55 -12.57
C PRO A 99 6.92 -2.18 -11.64
N ILE A 100 6.46 -1.42 -10.64
CA ILE A 100 5.42 -1.88 -9.69
C ILE A 100 4.05 -1.93 -10.38
N LYS A 101 3.76 -0.96 -11.26
CA LYS A 101 2.51 -0.96 -12.06
C LYS A 101 2.46 -2.16 -12.98
N ASP A 102 3.57 -2.44 -13.67
CA ASP A 102 3.66 -3.57 -14.60
C ASP A 102 3.50 -4.90 -13.84
N ALA A 103 4.17 -5.05 -12.69
CA ALA A 103 4.05 -6.23 -11.83
C ALA A 103 2.66 -6.41 -11.22
N MET A 104 1.86 -5.34 -11.12
CA MET A 104 0.51 -5.43 -10.57
C MET A 104 -0.45 -6.18 -11.49
N ALA A 105 -0.21 -6.16 -12.80
CA ALA A 105 -0.99 -6.94 -13.76
C ALA A 105 -0.80 -8.45 -13.53
N ASP A 106 0.45 -8.89 -13.39
CA ASP A 106 0.79 -10.28 -13.08
C ASP A 106 0.27 -10.67 -11.69
N PHE A 107 0.42 -9.79 -10.71
CA PHE A 107 -0.11 -10.00 -9.37
C PHE A 107 -1.63 -10.21 -9.37
N LYS A 108 -2.37 -9.39 -10.12
CA LYS A 108 -3.82 -9.53 -10.31
C LYS A 108 -4.16 -10.85 -10.99
N ALA A 109 -3.42 -11.24 -12.03
CA ALA A 109 -3.68 -12.47 -12.77
C ALA A 109 -3.46 -13.72 -11.89
N ILE A 110 -2.41 -13.73 -11.05
CA ILE A 110 -2.04 -14.88 -10.23
C ILE A 110 -2.86 -14.94 -8.93
N TYR A 111 -2.99 -13.81 -8.23
CA TYR A 111 -3.53 -13.75 -6.88
C TYR A 111 -4.89 -13.05 -6.79
N GLY A 112 -5.47 -12.59 -7.90
CA GLY A 112 -6.69 -11.76 -7.91
C GLY A 112 -7.88 -12.36 -7.15
N THR A 113 -7.99 -13.69 -7.10
CA THR A 113 -9.06 -14.40 -6.38
C THR A 113 -8.73 -14.71 -4.92
N ASP A 114 -7.49 -14.51 -4.48
CA ASP A 114 -7.06 -14.86 -3.13
C ASP A 114 -7.61 -13.87 -2.10
N ILE A 115 -8.02 -14.40 -0.95
CA ILE A 115 -8.57 -13.64 0.15
C ILE A 115 -7.43 -13.25 1.09
N ILE A 116 -7.26 -11.96 1.37
CA ILE A 116 -6.15 -11.47 2.19
C ILE A 116 -6.59 -10.65 3.41
N THR A 117 -7.85 -10.22 3.44
CA THR A 117 -8.44 -9.47 4.54
C THR A 117 -9.96 -9.67 4.57
N LYS A 118 -10.63 -9.10 5.56
CA LYS A 118 -12.09 -9.08 5.70
C LYS A 118 -12.59 -7.64 5.77
N ASN A 119 -13.85 -7.41 5.39
CA ASN A 119 -14.52 -6.11 5.61
C ASN A 119 -14.90 -5.94 7.10
N SER A 120 -15.52 -4.81 7.46
CA SER A 120 -15.98 -4.52 8.83
C SER A 120 -17.02 -5.51 9.36
N ASN A 121 -17.76 -6.16 8.47
CA ASN A 121 -18.80 -7.13 8.79
C ASN A 121 -18.27 -8.56 8.87
N GLY A 122 -16.97 -8.78 8.62
CA GLY A 122 -16.32 -10.08 8.64
C GLY A 122 -16.33 -10.83 7.31
N ASP A 123 -16.92 -10.27 6.25
CA ASP A 123 -16.94 -10.92 4.93
C ASP A 123 -15.54 -10.89 4.30
N PRO A 124 -15.12 -11.96 3.62
CA PRO A 124 -13.83 -12.02 2.95
C PRO A 124 -13.73 -10.97 1.83
N LYS A 125 -12.53 -10.39 1.67
CA LYS A 125 -12.16 -9.56 0.52
C LYS A 125 -11.03 -10.19 -0.26
N THR A 126 -11.26 -10.39 -1.55
CA THR A 126 -10.25 -10.85 -2.49
C THR A 126 -9.29 -9.72 -2.88
N VAL A 127 -8.13 -10.07 -3.45
CA VAL A 127 -7.21 -9.10 -4.06
C VAL A 127 -7.95 -8.24 -5.11
N ASN A 128 -8.78 -8.83 -5.97
CA ASN A 128 -9.55 -8.09 -6.96
C ASN A 128 -10.51 -7.07 -6.34
N ASP A 129 -11.19 -7.42 -5.25
CA ASP A 129 -12.09 -6.50 -4.55
C ASP A 129 -11.34 -5.26 -4.04
N ILE A 130 -10.08 -5.45 -3.62
CA ILE A 130 -9.25 -4.38 -3.07
C ILE A 130 -8.61 -3.56 -4.20
N LEU A 131 -8.19 -4.19 -5.30
CA LEU A 131 -7.65 -3.50 -6.47
C LEU A 131 -8.65 -2.51 -7.08
N ASN A 132 -9.96 -2.71 -6.89
CA ASN A 132 -10.98 -1.74 -7.30
C ASN A 132 -10.81 -0.36 -6.64
N TYR A 133 -10.09 -0.25 -5.53
CA TYR A 133 -9.76 1.03 -4.89
C TYR A 133 -8.53 1.73 -5.49
N LEU A 134 -7.81 1.06 -6.39
CA LEU A 134 -6.64 1.61 -7.08
C LEU A 134 -7.02 2.10 -8.49
N SER A 135 -6.14 2.90 -9.07
CA SER A 135 -6.31 3.34 -10.46
C SER A 135 -6.00 2.24 -11.47
N GLU A 136 -6.46 2.43 -12.71
CA GLU A 136 -6.15 1.56 -13.85
C GLU A 136 -4.65 1.34 -14.03
N LYS A 137 -3.81 2.31 -13.63
CA LYS A 137 -2.34 2.18 -13.65
C LYS A 137 -1.82 1.07 -12.75
N TYR A 138 -2.56 0.72 -11.69
CA TYR A 138 -2.27 -0.39 -10.79
C TYR A 138 -3.30 -1.51 -10.97
N SER A 139 -3.80 -1.70 -12.20
CA SER A 139 -4.76 -2.75 -12.57
C SER A 139 -6.12 -2.67 -11.85
N GLY A 140 -6.41 -1.54 -11.20
CA GLY A 140 -7.69 -1.23 -10.60
C GLY A 140 -8.70 -0.66 -11.61
N ASN A 141 -9.81 -0.12 -11.11
CA ASN A 141 -10.91 0.34 -11.95
C ASN A 141 -11.12 1.87 -11.90
N LEU A 142 -10.33 2.60 -11.12
CA LEU A 142 -10.43 4.06 -11.07
C LEU A 142 -9.68 4.70 -12.25
N LYS A 143 -10.41 5.44 -13.08
CA LYS A 143 -9.89 6.10 -14.30
C LYS A 143 -8.76 7.09 -14.02
N THR A 144 -8.73 7.69 -12.83
CA THR A 144 -7.70 8.66 -12.42
C THR A 144 -7.12 8.28 -11.07
N GLY A 145 -5.83 8.57 -10.87
CA GLY A 145 -5.08 8.26 -9.65
C GLY A 145 -5.86 8.64 -8.40
N GLY A 146 -6.23 7.64 -7.60
CA GLY A 146 -7.12 7.81 -6.45
C GLY A 146 -6.40 7.91 -5.11
N GLY A 147 -7.17 8.15 -4.05
CA GLY A 147 -6.69 8.05 -2.67
C GLY A 147 -6.06 6.69 -2.35
N GLY A 148 -6.49 5.62 -3.03
CA GLY A 148 -5.94 4.28 -2.88
C GLY A 148 -4.49 4.13 -3.36
N ASP A 149 -4.13 4.66 -4.54
CA ASP A 149 -2.75 4.64 -5.04
C ASP A 149 -1.80 5.31 -4.04
N THR A 150 -2.26 6.40 -3.41
CA THR A 150 -1.46 7.13 -2.41
C THR A 150 -1.22 6.28 -1.18
N VAL A 151 -2.25 5.60 -0.66
CA VAL A 151 -2.11 4.67 0.46
C VAL A 151 -1.14 3.54 0.10
N PHE A 152 -1.30 2.95 -1.08
CA PHE A 152 -0.47 1.85 -1.55
C PHE A 152 1.01 2.25 -1.65
N LYS A 153 1.30 3.37 -2.34
CA LYS A 153 2.66 3.89 -2.50
C LYS A 153 3.33 4.24 -1.18
N ARG A 154 2.64 4.96 -0.29
CA ARG A 154 3.19 5.33 1.02
C ARG A 154 3.47 4.11 1.88
N THR A 155 2.57 3.11 1.84
CA THR A 155 2.77 1.85 2.56
C THR A 155 3.99 1.12 2.02
N LEU A 156 4.14 0.98 0.70
CA LEU A 156 5.33 0.36 0.10
C LEU A 156 6.62 1.12 0.40
N LYS A 157 6.59 2.46 0.43
CA LYS A 157 7.73 3.27 0.86
C LYS A 157 8.14 2.98 2.29
N ILE A 158 7.18 3.01 3.22
CA ILE A 158 7.44 2.68 4.62
C ILE A 158 8.01 1.26 4.74
N LEU A 159 7.41 0.27 4.08
CA LEU A 159 7.92 -1.11 4.07
C LEU A 159 9.34 -1.21 3.50
N GLY A 160 9.63 -0.44 2.44
CA GLY A 160 10.97 -0.35 1.85
C GLY A 160 12.02 0.09 2.85
N HIS A 161 11.74 1.11 3.66
CA HIS A 161 12.67 1.64 4.67
C HIS A 161 12.68 0.87 6.00
N ILE A 162 11.69 0.02 6.26
CA ILE A 162 11.68 -0.86 7.45
C ILE A 162 12.47 -2.14 7.18
N PHE A 163 12.27 -2.76 6.01
CA PHE A 163 12.80 -4.10 5.73
C PHE A 163 14.10 -4.12 4.94
N TYR A 164 14.49 -3.00 4.31
CA TYR A 164 15.68 -2.91 3.47
C TYR A 164 16.50 -1.69 3.81
#